data_AF-A0A5B2W1Q0-F1
#
_entry.id   AF-A0A5B2W1Q0-F1
#
_cell.length_a   1.000
_cell.length_b   1.000
_cell.length_c   1.000
_cell.angle_alpha   90.00
_cell.angle_beta   90.00
_cell.angle_gamma   90.00
#
_symmetry.space_group_name_H-M   'P 1'
#
loop_
_entity.id
_entity.type
_entity.pdbx_description
1 polymer ?
#
loop_
_entity_poly.entity_id
_entity_poly.type
_entity_poly.pdbx_seq_one_letter_code
_entity_poly.pdbx_strand_id
1 'polypeptide(L)' 'MQPLREHIDFYYNEQGYMVFTAQYHLDRGHCCGNGCRHCPYDYEKVQEPKRTALLTARREREQEKGAG' A
#
# COMPACT_ATOMS: atom_id res chain seq x y z
N MET A 1 -21.24 -10.00 -1.69
CA MET A 1 -19.90 -9.41 -1.91
C MET A 1 -20.14 -7.98 -2.37
N GLN A 2 -19.75 -6.97 -1.60
CA GLN A 2 -19.95 -5.58 -2.01
C GLN A 2 -19.01 -5.26 -3.20
N PRO A 3 -19.46 -4.46 -4.18
CA PRO A 3 -18.62 -4.07 -5.30
C PRO A 3 -17.48 -3.15 -4.81
N LEU A 4 -16.32 -3.23 -5.46
CA LEU A 4 -15.24 -2.29 -5.24
C LEU A 4 -15.66 -0.90 -5.72
N ARG A 5 -15.36 0.11 -4.91
CA ARG A 5 -15.67 1.52 -5.18
C ARG A 5 -14.40 2.27 -5.52
N GLU A 6 -14.34 2.83 -6.72
CA GLU A 6 -13.27 3.74 -7.11
C GLU A 6 -13.24 4.96 -6.17
N HIS A 7 -12.04 5.50 -5.94
CA HIS A 7 -11.72 6.55 -4.96
C HIS A 7 -11.84 6.16 -3.48
N ILE A 8 -12.39 4.98 -3.16
CA ILE A 8 -12.43 4.44 -1.79
C ILE A 8 -11.52 3.22 -1.68
N ASP A 9 -11.79 2.19 -2.47
CA ASP A 9 -11.07 0.92 -2.41
C ASP A 9 -9.84 0.91 -3.31
N PHE A 10 -9.90 1.64 -4.43
CA PHE A 10 -8.81 1.77 -5.39
C PHE A 10 -8.87 3.08 -6.18
N TYR A 11 -7.80 3.39 -6.90
CA TYR A 11 -7.74 4.43 -7.92
C TYR A 11 -6.83 4.00 -9.07
N TYR A 12 -6.99 4.58 -10.26
CA TYR A 12 -6.01 4.42 -11.34
C TYR A 12 -4.91 5.47 -11.22
N ASN A 13 -3.65 5.04 -11.24
CA ASN A 13 -2.53 5.98 -11.29
C ASN A 13 -2.31 6.54 -12.71
N GLU A 14 -1.38 7.47 -12.86
CA GLU A 14 -1.04 8.12 -14.14
C GLU A 14 -0.60 7.13 -15.24
N GLN A 15 -0.18 5.93 -14.86
CA GLN A 15 0.24 4.86 -15.76
C GLN A 15 -0.93 3.91 -16.11
N GLY A 16 -2.15 4.19 -15.65
CA GLY A 16 -3.33 3.35 -15.87
C GLY A 16 -3.38 2.09 -15.00
N TYR A 17 -2.51 1.96 -14.00
CA TYR A 17 -2.55 0.81 -13.08
C TYR A 17 -3.55 1.04 -11.96
N MET A 18 -4.35 0.01 -11.67
CA MET A 18 -5.25 -0.02 -10.52
C MET A 18 -4.45 -0.17 -9.23
N VAL A 19 -4.58 0.79 -8.32
CA VAL A 19 -3.87 0.84 -7.04
C VAL A 19 -4.89 0.79 -5.91
N PHE A 20 -4.84 -0.28 -5.11
CA PHE A 20 -5.68 -0.42 -3.92
C PHE A 20 -5.26 0.54 -2.81
N THR A 21 -6.24 1.13 -2.13
CA THR A 21 -6.01 2.06 -1.01
C THR A 21 -5.71 1.31 0.29
N ALA A 22 -5.31 2.06 1.32
CA ALA A 22 -5.19 1.52 2.67
C ALA A 22 -6.53 1.02 3.21
N GLN A 23 -7.66 1.68 2.89
CA GLN A 23 -8.99 1.26 3.34
C GLN A 23 -9.34 -0.13 2.84
N TYR A 24 -9.12 -0.41 1.55
CA TYR A 24 -9.35 -1.73 0.99
C TYR A 24 -8.52 -2.82 1.70
N HIS A 25 -7.27 -2.49 2.07
CA HIS A 25 -6.42 -3.42 2.81
C HIS A 25 -6.86 -3.61 4.27
N LEU A 26 -7.39 -2.56 4.91
CA LEU A 26 -8.01 -2.65 6.24
C LEU A 26 -9.27 -3.53 6.20
N ASP A 27 -10.14 -3.33 5.21
CA ASP A 27 -11.37 -4.13 5.05
C ASP A 27 -11.07 -5.61 4.75
N ARG A 28 -9.95 -5.89 4.07
CA ARG A 28 -9.44 -7.26 3.88
C ARG A 28 -8.97 -7.92 5.19
N GLY A 29 -8.59 -7.11 6.17
CA GLY A 29 -8.23 -7.57 7.53
C GLY A 29 -6.89 -8.30 7.68
N HIS A 30 -6.04 -8.36 6.65
CA HIS A 30 -4.71 -8.96 6.76
C HIS A 30 -3.72 -8.48 5.70
N CYS A 31 -2.42 -8.54 6.02
CA CYS A 31 -1.34 -8.35 5.05
C CYS A 31 -1.31 -9.50 4.03
N CYS A 32 -1.24 -9.18 2.74
CA CYS A 32 -1.24 -10.16 1.66
C CYS A 32 0.15 -10.64 1.21
N GLY A 33 1.23 -10.08 1.76
CA GLY A 33 2.60 -10.47 1.42
C GLY A 33 3.14 -9.98 0.06
N ASN A 34 2.37 -9.17 -0.68
CA ASN A 34 2.77 -8.71 -2.02
C ASN A 34 3.58 -7.41 -2.05
N GLY A 35 3.71 -6.70 -0.93
CA GLY A 35 4.41 -5.41 -0.88
C GLY A 35 3.59 -4.25 -1.48
N CYS A 36 2.30 -4.17 -1.16
CA CYS A 36 1.39 -3.17 -1.70
C CYS A 36 1.77 -1.73 -1.31
N ARG A 37 1.59 -0.78 -2.22
CA ARG A 37 1.95 0.65 -2.03
C ARG A 37 1.36 1.25 -0.76
N HIS A 38 0.11 0.91 -0.44
CA HIS A 38 -0.65 1.45 0.70
C HIS A 38 -0.85 0.42 1.82
N CYS A 39 0.12 -0.47 2.04
CA CYS A 39 0.02 -1.50 3.07
C CYS A 39 -0.06 -0.89 4.49
N PRO A 40 -1.16 -1.12 5.25
CA PRO A 40 -1.32 -0.61 6.61
C PRO A 40 -0.68 -1.52 7.67
N TYR A 41 -0.13 -2.67 7.28
CA TYR A 41 0.34 -3.73 8.18
C TYR A 41 1.88 -3.87 8.21
N ASP A 42 2.61 -2.79 7.88
CA ASP A 42 4.08 -2.77 7.88
C ASP A 42 4.74 -3.96 7.18
N TYR A 43 4.10 -4.39 6.09
CA TYR A 43 4.57 -5.48 5.24
C TYR A 43 4.84 -6.78 6.00
N GLU A 44 4.15 -7.05 7.12
CA GLU A 44 4.43 -8.18 8.03
C GLU A 44 4.54 -9.56 7.36
N LYS A 45 3.79 -9.82 6.27
CA LYS A 45 3.83 -11.10 5.52
C LYS A 45 4.77 -11.06 4.30
N VAL A 46 5.47 -9.96 4.06
CA VAL A 46 6.47 -9.89 2.99
C VAL A 46 7.77 -10.49 3.52
N GLN A 47 8.38 -11.38 2.73
CA GLN A 47 9.64 -12.03 3.12
C GLN A 47 10.83 -11.06 3.06
N GLU A 48 11.83 -11.29 3.90
CA GLU A 48 13.11 -10.59 3.81
C GLU A 48 13.92 -11.04 2.57
N PRO A 49 14.77 -10.17 2.00
CA PRO A 49 15.08 -8.79 2.41
C PRO A 49 14.06 -7.75 1.88
N LYS A 50 13.04 -8.19 1.14
CA LYS A 50 12.09 -7.30 0.46
C LYS A 50 11.28 -6.44 1.44
N ARG A 51 10.89 -6.99 2.59
CA ARG A 51 10.19 -6.25 3.64
C ARG A 51 11.02 -5.07 4.15
N THR A 52 12.28 -5.29 4.51
CA THR A 52 13.18 -4.20 4.94
C THR A 52 13.29 -3.12 3.86
N ALA A 53 13.50 -3.51 2.60
CA ALA A 53 13.59 -2.55 1.49
C ALA A 53 12.32 -1.70 1.33
N LEU A 54 11.13 -2.30 1.46
CA LEU A 54 9.85 -1.59 1.36
C LEU A 54 9.63 -0.61 2.52
N LEU A 55 10.00 -0.99 3.74
CA LEU A 55 9.90 -0.11 4.92
C LEU A 55 10.83 1.10 4.79
N THR A 56 12.07 0.90 4.35
CA THR A 56 13.01 2.00 4.08
C THR A 56 12.46 2.94 3.03
N ALA A 57 12.04 2.42 1.88
CA ALA A 57 11.49 3.22 0.80
C ALA A 57 10.20 3.99 1.20
N ARG A 58 9.39 3.45 2.13
CA ARG A 58 8.22 4.15 2.66
C ARG A 58 8.62 5.38 3.49
N ARG A 59 9.60 5.21 4.38
CA ARG A 59 10.12 6.29 5.24
C ARG A 59 10.73 7.42 4.43
N GLU A 60 11.51 7.10 3.40
CA GLU A 60 12.12 8.09 2.51
C GLU A 60 11.05 8.96 1.83
N ARG A 61 10.02 8.33 1.25
CA ARG A 61 8.89 9.05 0.62
C ARG A 61 8.09 9.92 1.60
N GLU A 62 8.04 9.56 2.87
CA GLU A 62 7.35 10.34 3.91
C GLU A 62 8.17 11.58 4.30
N GLN A 63 9.49 11.44 4.40
CA GLN A 63 10.40 12.56 4.67
C GLN A 63 10.39 13.59 3.54
N GLU A 64 10.37 13.15 2.28
CA GLU A 64 10.25 14.03 1.11
C GLU A 64 8.96 14.87 1.13
N LYS A 65 7.86 14.32 1.64
CA LYS A 65 6.56 15.02 1.73
C LYS A 65 6.48 16.00 2.89
N GLY A 66 7.28 15.81 3.95
CA GLY A 66 7.29 16.67 5.14
C GLY A 66 8.24 17.87 5.02
N ALA A 67 9.04 17.95 3.95
CA ALA A 67 10.03 19.00 3.72
C ALA A 67 9.51 20.18 2.87
N GLY A 68 8.18 20.28 2.67
CA GLY A 68 7.52 21.32 1.88
C GLY A 68 6.77 22.33 2.74
#